data_AF-A0A210QLN6-F1
#
_entry.id   AF-A0A210QLN6-F1
#
_cell.length_a   1.000
_cell.length_b   1.000
_cell.length_c   1.000
_cell.angle_alpha   90.00
_cell.angle_beta   90.00
_cell.angle_gamma   90.00
#
_symmetry.space_group_name_H-M   'P 1'
#
loop_
_entity.id
_entity.type
_entity.pdbx_description
1 polymer ?
#
loop_
_entity_poly.entity_id
_entity_poly.type
_entity_poly.pdbx_seq_one_letter_code
_entity_poly.pdbx_strand_id
1 'polypeptide(L)'
;MWEGYELPMFDDIESVKHFKQAVKYCSKEDYLCDLKGIDHDLLSTLKLAWCYAQKVDILNPLHYPFCRLIPGEQRKFTAFFDMFIHDQEVKKMKADMNDCILYPWQRKCIEELENQGNRKVFWLYDDVGNQGKTFLAQYLAAHKNCLVLENGGKKDLAFDI
;
A
#
# COMPACT_ATOMS: atom_id res chain seq x y z
N MET A 1 14.13 6.89 -22.94
CA MET A 1 15.06 5.83 -22.53
C MET A 1 14.67 5.52 -21.10
N TRP A 2 14.05 4.36 -20.86
CA TRP A 2 13.37 4.04 -19.60
C TRP A 2 14.37 3.40 -18.64
N GLU A 3 14.58 3.98 -17.47
CA GLU A 3 15.41 3.40 -16.42
C GLU A 3 14.62 2.31 -15.68
N GLY A 4 15.23 1.14 -15.54
CA GLY A 4 14.57 -0.08 -15.07
C GLY A 4 14.47 -0.11 -13.55
N TYR A 5 13.23 -0.22 -13.06
CA TYR A 5 12.95 -0.72 -11.72
C TYR A 5 13.00 -2.25 -11.75
N GLU A 6 13.62 -2.88 -10.75
CA GLU A 6 13.74 -4.34 -10.69
C GLU A 6 12.36 -5.00 -10.55
N LEU A 7 12.03 -5.87 -11.50
CA LEU A 7 10.79 -6.64 -11.55
C LEU A 7 10.89 -7.87 -10.62
N PRO A 8 9.76 -8.36 -10.06
CA PRO A 8 9.73 -9.69 -9.48
C PRO A 8 10.11 -10.73 -10.54
N MET A 9 10.99 -11.66 -10.17
CA MET A 9 11.51 -12.68 -11.05
C MET A 9 10.48 -13.78 -11.31
N PHE A 10 10.63 -14.51 -12.40
CA PHE A 10 9.77 -15.62 -12.79
C PHE A 10 9.57 -16.65 -11.66
N ASP A 11 10.62 -16.85 -10.86
CA ASP A 11 10.65 -17.79 -9.73
C ASP A 11 9.89 -17.27 -8.50
N ASP A 12 9.58 -15.97 -8.42
CA ASP A 12 8.79 -15.36 -7.33
C ASP A 12 7.28 -15.64 -7.49
N ILE A 13 6.86 -16.19 -8.63
CA ILE A 13 5.46 -16.51 -8.94
C ILE A 13 5.17 -17.97 -8.59
N GLU A 14 5.05 -18.27 -7.29
CA GLU A 14 4.63 -19.61 -6.85
C GLU A 14 3.14 -19.84 -7.13
N SER A 15 2.82 -20.95 -7.80
CA SER A 15 1.44 -21.38 -8.00
C SER A 15 0.83 -21.88 -6.69
N VAL A 16 0.12 -21.02 -5.95
CA VAL A 16 -0.63 -21.43 -4.75
C VAL A 16 -2.08 -21.69 -5.11
N LYS A 17 -2.52 -22.95 -4.96
CA LYS A 17 -3.94 -23.32 -5.01
C LYS A 17 -4.63 -22.83 -3.74
N HIS A 18 -5.45 -21.78 -3.84
CA HIS A 18 -6.44 -21.48 -2.80
C HIS A 18 -7.79 -21.08 -3.41
N PHE A 19 -8.81 -21.93 -3.22
CA PHE A 19 -10.11 -21.86 -3.91
C PHE A 19 -11.10 -20.87 -3.29
N LYS A 20 -10.71 -20.11 -2.25
CA LYS A 20 -11.63 -19.30 -1.42
C LYS A 20 -11.21 -17.85 -1.18
N GLN A 21 -10.08 -17.39 -1.72
CA GLN A 21 -9.67 -16.00 -1.63
C GLN A 21 -9.45 -15.47 -3.05
N ALA A 22 -10.00 -14.30 -3.35
CA ALA A 22 -9.84 -13.64 -4.64
C ALA A 22 -8.39 -13.16 -4.80
N VAL A 23 -7.48 -14.06 -5.16
CA VAL A 23 -6.12 -13.71 -5.50
C VAL A 23 -6.13 -13.05 -6.88
N LYS A 24 -5.74 -11.78 -6.93
CA LYS A 24 -5.66 -10.95 -8.14
C LYS A 24 -4.24 -11.10 -8.71
N TYR A 25 -4.05 -12.04 -9.63
CA TYR A 25 -2.75 -12.28 -10.27
C TYR A 25 -2.55 -11.39 -11.50
N CYS A 26 -1.29 -11.04 -11.78
CA CYS A 26 -0.84 -10.69 -13.12
C CYS A 26 -0.67 -12.00 -13.90
N SER A 27 -1.31 -12.16 -15.06
CA SER A 27 -1.24 -13.44 -15.77
C SER A 27 0.16 -13.67 -16.34
N LYS A 28 0.50 -14.93 -16.63
CA LYS A 28 1.75 -15.24 -17.37
C LYS A 28 1.78 -14.53 -18.72
N GLU A 29 0.62 -14.28 -19.32
CA GLU A 29 0.53 -13.53 -20.58
C GLU A 29 0.87 -12.05 -20.38
N ASP A 30 0.41 -11.41 -19.30
CA ASP A 30 0.74 -10.01 -18.99
C ASP A 30 2.26 -9.83 -18.84
N TYR A 31 2.92 -10.74 -18.11
CA TYR A 31 4.36 -10.69 -17.88
C TYR A 31 5.15 -10.79 -19.19
N LEU A 32 4.76 -11.72 -20.07
CA LEU A 32 5.42 -11.89 -21.37
C LEU A 32 5.17 -10.71 -22.31
N CYS A 33 4.00 -10.08 -22.25
CA CYS A 33 3.70 -8.91 -23.08
C CYS A 33 4.52 -7.70 -22.66
N ASP A 34 4.62 -7.45 -21.35
CA ASP A 34 5.43 -6.37 -20.77
C ASP A 34 6.92 -6.54 -21.11
N LEU A 35 7.48 -7.74 -20.89
CA LEU A 35 8.90 -8.02 -21.14
C LEU A 35 9.28 -7.96 -22.63
N LYS A 36 8.34 -8.30 -23.53
CA LYS A 36 8.54 -8.23 -24.97
C LYS A 36 8.27 -6.84 -25.56
N GLY A 37 7.88 -5.86 -24.74
CA GLY A 37 7.48 -4.53 -25.22
C GLY A 37 6.30 -4.59 -26.19
N ILE A 38 5.44 -5.60 -26.02
CA ILE A 38 4.21 -5.74 -26.80
C ILE A 38 3.22 -4.68 -26.33
N ASP A 39 2.31 -4.29 -27.22
CA ASP A 39 1.27 -3.30 -26.96
C ASP A 39 0.61 -3.48 -25.59
N HIS A 40 0.64 -2.41 -24.79
CA HIS A 40 0.00 -2.36 -23.48
C HIS A 40 -1.54 -2.51 -23.58
N ASP A 41 -2.10 -2.46 -24.78
CA ASP A 41 -3.49 -2.84 -25.05
C ASP A 41 -3.81 -4.29 -24.67
N LEU A 42 -2.80 -5.17 -24.64
CA LEU A 42 -2.97 -6.59 -24.29
C LEU A 42 -2.79 -6.90 -22.81
N LEU A 43 -2.46 -5.90 -21.98
CA LEU A 43 -2.27 -6.08 -20.54
C LEU A 43 -3.60 -6.08 -19.79
N SER A 44 -3.68 -6.91 -18.75
CA SER A 44 -4.79 -6.90 -17.80
C SER A 44 -4.91 -5.55 -17.08
N THR A 45 -6.12 -5.22 -16.65
CA THR A 45 -6.40 -3.99 -15.87
C THR A 45 -5.51 -3.88 -14.63
N LEU A 46 -5.17 -5.01 -13.99
CA LEU A 46 -4.29 -5.05 -12.83
C LEU A 46 -2.88 -4.58 -13.19
N LYS A 47 -2.29 -5.15 -14.25
CA LYS A 47 -0.93 -4.80 -14.70
C LYS A 47 -0.89 -3.36 -15.21
N LEU A 48 -1.92 -2.91 -15.92
CA LEU A 48 -2.06 -1.53 -16.35
C LEU A 48 -2.07 -0.56 -15.16
N ALA A 49 -2.86 -0.85 -14.12
CA ALA A 49 -2.92 -0.03 -12.92
C ALA A 49 -1.55 0.01 -12.21
N TRP A 50 -0.87 -1.13 -12.11
CA TRP A 50 0.48 -1.20 -11.55
C TRP A 50 1.48 -0.35 -12.34
N CYS A 51 1.54 -0.52 -13.68
CA CYS A 51 2.44 0.26 -14.54
C CYS A 51 2.16 1.77 -14.48
N TYR A 52 0.90 2.15 -14.26
CA TYR A 52 0.50 3.55 -14.11
C TYR A 52 0.90 4.10 -12.73
N ALA A 53 0.69 3.34 -11.66
CA ALA A 53 1.10 3.69 -10.29
C ALA A 53 2.62 3.84 -10.11
N GLN A 54 3.44 3.17 -10.92
CA GLN A 54 4.90 3.41 -10.90
C GLN A 54 5.29 4.79 -11.46
N LYS A 55 4.40 5.48 -12.18
CA LYS A 55 4.71 6.72 -12.92
C LYS A 55 4.09 7.96 -12.32
N VAL A 56 2.94 7.81 -11.67
CA VAL A 56 2.19 8.93 -11.13
C VAL A 56 1.62 8.58 -9.76
N ASP A 57 1.64 9.57 -8.87
CA ASP A 57 1.05 9.45 -7.54
C ASP A 57 -0.46 9.70 -7.55
N ILE A 58 -0.95 10.43 -8.56
CA ILE A 58 -2.35 10.88 -8.64
C ILE A 58 -2.98 10.37 -9.94
N LEU A 59 -4.17 9.76 -9.81
CA LEU A 59 -4.96 9.31 -10.95
C LEU A 59 -5.46 10.49 -11.78
N ASN A 60 -5.16 10.50 -13.09
CA ASN A 60 -5.73 11.44 -14.04
C ASN A 60 -6.68 10.69 -14.99
N PRO A 61 -8.00 10.95 -14.95
CA PRO A 61 -8.97 10.26 -15.79
C PRO A 61 -8.77 10.44 -17.31
N LEU A 62 -8.06 11.48 -17.73
CA LEU A 62 -7.82 11.76 -19.14
C LEU A 62 -6.58 11.04 -19.67
N HIS A 63 -5.75 10.47 -18.79
CA HIS A 63 -4.52 9.80 -19.19
C HIS A 63 -4.77 8.36 -19.61
N TYR A 64 -4.00 7.94 -20.61
CA TYR A 64 -3.88 6.53 -20.95
C TYR A 64 -3.16 5.78 -19.81
N PRO A 65 -3.60 4.56 -19.42
CA PRO A 65 -4.61 3.73 -20.09
C PRO A 65 -6.05 3.95 -19.61
N PHE A 66 -6.28 4.74 -18.55
CA PHE A 66 -7.58 4.87 -17.88
C PHE A 66 -8.70 5.34 -18.82
N CYS A 67 -8.43 6.35 -19.65
CA CYS A 67 -9.41 6.92 -20.56
C CYS A 67 -9.95 5.94 -21.62
N ARG A 68 -9.20 4.85 -21.91
CA ARG A 68 -9.62 3.82 -22.88
C ARG A 68 -10.56 2.78 -22.25
N LEU A 69 -10.48 2.58 -20.94
CA LEU A 69 -11.16 1.48 -20.25
C LEU A 69 -12.67 1.69 -20.20
N ILE A 70 -13.43 0.60 -20.28
CA ILE A 70 -14.88 0.68 -20.06
C ILE A 70 -15.20 0.99 -18.59
N PRO A 71 -16.38 1.56 -18.25
CA PRO A 71 -16.67 1.99 -16.88
C PRO A 71 -16.50 0.90 -15.80
N GLY A 72 -16.80 -0.36 -16.13
CA GLY A 72 -16.58 -1.47 -15.19
C GLY A 72 -15.11 -1.79 -14.93
N GLU A 73 -14.26 -1.61 -15.93
CA GLU A 73 -12.81 -1.76 -15.81
C GLU A 73 -12.17 -0.55 -15.15
N GLN A 74 -12.65 0.66 -15.43
CA GLN A 74 -12.23 1.88 -14.73
C GLN A 74 -12.39 1.74 -13.22
N ARG A 75 -13.53 1.20 -12.75
CA ARG A 75 -13.74 0.93 -11.31
C ARG A 75 -12.70 -0.02 -10.73
N LYS A 76 -12.39 -1.11 -11.46
CA LYS A 76 -11.36 -2.07 -11.04
C LYS A 76 -9.99 -1.42 -11.04
N PHE A 77 -9.68 -0.65 -12.08
CA PHE A 77 -8.42 0.08 -12.23
C PHE A 77 -8.20 1.03 -11.08
N THR A 78 -9.18 1.87 -10.73
CA THR A 78 -9.09 2.80 -9.60
C THR A 78 -8.82 2.05 -8.30
N ALA A 79 -9.59 0.99 -8.02
CA ALA A 79 -9.37 0.19 -6.81
C ALA A 79 -7.97 -0.46 -6.76
N PHE A 80 -7.42 -0.89 -7.90
CA PHE A 80 -6.05 -1.40 -7.96
C PHE A 80 -5.01 -0.30 -7.81
N PHE A 81 -5.22 0.84 -8.48
CA PHE A 81 -4.33 1.99 -8.42
C PHE A 81 -4.19 2.49 -6.99
N ASP A 82 -5.30 2.73 -6.29
CA ASP A 82 -5.31 3.19 -4.89
C ASP A 82 -4.57 2.21 -3.98
N MET A 83 -4.78 0.91 -4.18
CA MET A 83 -4.07 -0.15 -3.46
C MET A 83 -2.54 -0.11 -3.70
N PHE A 84 -2.10 0.15 -4.94
CA PHE A 84 -0.67 0.22 -5.28
C PHE A 84 -0.01 1.49 -4.74
N ILE A 85 -0.68 2.64 -4.82
CA ILE A 85 -0.20 3.89 -4.22
C ILE A 85 -0.03 3.71 -2.72
N HIS A 86 -1.02 3.13 -2.04
CA HIS A 86 -0.94 2.86 -0.61
C HIS A 86 0.24 1.93 -0.26
N ASP A 87 0.46 0.85 -1.02
CA ASP A 87 1.59 -0.06 -0.79
C ASP A 87 2.94 0.64 -1.01
N GLN A 88 3.06 1.50 -2.03
CA GLN A 88 4.26 2.31 -2.26
C GLN A 88 4.51 3.31 -1.11
N GLU A 89 3.46 3.97 -0.62
CA GLU A 89 3.54 4.89 0.52
C GLU A 89 4.02 4.17 1.78
N VAL A 90 3.43 3.01 2.10
CA VAL A 90 3.85 2.20 3.26
C VAL A 90 5.30 1.75 3.12
N LYS A 91 5.71 1.30 1.93
CA LYS A 91 7.11 0.93 1.65
C LYS A 91 8.06 2.10 1.83
N LYS A 92 7.69 3.28 1.36
CA LYS A 92 8.48 4.51 1.50
C LYS A 92 8.59 4.93 2.97
N MET A 93 7.47 4.98 3.70
CA MET A 93 7.47 5.29 5.14
C MET A 93 8.34 4.32 5.93
N LYS A 94 8.26 3.03 5.61
CA LYS A 94 9.10 2.00 6.24
C LYS A 94 10.59 2.18 5.90
N ALA A 95 10.92 2.53 4.66
CA ALA A 95 12.29 2.84 4.28
C ALA A 95 12.85 4.05 5.03
N ASP A 96 12.07 5.13 5.11
CA ASP A 96 12.45 6.37 5.81
C ASP A 96 12.61 6.17 7.33
N MET A 97 11.90 5.19 7.91
CA MET A 97 11.89 4.93 9.36
C MET A 97 12.83 3.80 9.81
N ASN A 98 13.49 3.07 8.91
CA ASN A 98 14.41 2.00 9.29
C ASN A 98 15.64 2.50 10.08
N ASP A 99 16.13 3.70 9.76
CA ASP A 99 17.31 4.31 10.42
C ASP A 99 16.94 5.23 11.60
N CYS A 100 15.67 5.28 11.99
CA CYS A 100 15.23 6.22 13.02
C CYS A 100 15.59 5.73 14.43
N ILE A 101 16.08 6.65 15.27
CA ILE A 101 16.36 6.37 16.68
C ILE A 101 15.16 6.79 17.52
N LEU A 102 14.44 5.80 18.05
CA LEU A 102 13.32 6.03 18.96
C LEU A 102 13.79 6.57 20.31
N TYR A 103 13.01 7.51 20.85
CA TYR A 103 13.18 7.97 22.23
C TYR A 103 12.95 6.82 23.22
N PRO A 104 13.59 6.85 24.41
CA PRO A 104 13.44 5.79 25.40
C PRO A 104 11.98 5.49 25.77
N TRP A 105 11.15 6.53 25.90
CA TRP A 105 9.74 6.37 26.22
C TRP A 105 8.94 5.74 25.08
N GLN A 106 9.27 6.06 23.81
CA GLN A 106 8.61 5.47 22.63
C GLN A 106 8.88 3.96 22.55
N ARG A 107 10.12 3.53 22.83
CA ARG A 107 10.47 2.09 22.87
C ARG A 107 9.68 1.37 23.96
N LYS A 108 9.60 1.97 25.14
CA LYS A 108 8.81 1.42 26.25
C LYS A 108 7.33 1.27 25.87
N CYS A 109 6.76 2.24 25.16
CA CYS A 109 5.38 2.14 24.67
C CYS A 109 5.21 0.98 23.67
N ILE A 110 6.17 0.74 22.79
CA ILE A 110 6.13 -0.39 21.85
C ILE A 110 6.23 -1.72 22.60
N GLU A 111 7.13 -1.83 23.58
CA GLU A 111 7.27 -3.02 24.43
C GLU A 111 5.97 -3.30 25.22
N GLU A 112 5.34 -2.26 25.77
CA GLU A 112 4.06 -2.40 26.48
C GLU A 112 2.91 -2.80 25.53
N LEU A 113 2.93 -2.32 24.28
CA LEU A 113 1.97 -2.70 23.25
C LEU A 113 2.15 -4.17 22.82
N GLU A 114 3.38 -4.65 22.67
CA GLU A 114 3.68 -6.04 22.31
C GLU A 114 3.33 -7.04 23.41
N ASN A 115 3.51 -6.63 24.67
CA ASN A 115 3.16 -7.44 25.83
C ASN A 115 1.69 -7.27 26.27
N GLN A 116 0.89 -6.54 25.49
CA GLN A 116 -0.50 -6.25 25.83
C GLN A 116 -1.38 -7.51 25.71
N GLY A 117 -2.12 -7.82 26.77
CA GLY A 117 -3.12 -8.91 26.74
C GLY A 117 -4.37 -8.54 25.95
N ASN A 118 -5.09 -9.57 25.47
CA ASN A 118 -6.36 -9.40 24.75
C ASN A 118 -7.32 -8.47 25.53
N ARG A 119 -7.85 -7.44 24.84
CA ARG A 119 -8.83 -6.44 25.34
C ARG A 119 -8.30 -5.36 26.29
N LYS A 120 -6.99 -5.14 26.36
CA LYS A 120 -6.46 -3.93 26.99
C LYS A 120 -6.34 -2.82 25.92
N VAL A 121 -6.58 -1.58 26.32
CA VAL A 121 -6.39 -0.39 25.48
C VAL A 121 -5.27 0.43 26.09
N PHE A 122 -4.24 0.73 25.31
CA PHE A 122 -3.13 1.56 25.75
C PHE A 122 -3.40 3.02 25.37
N TRP A 123 -3.54 3.89 26.36
CA TRP A 123 -3.85 5.31 26.15
C TRP A 123 -2.61 6.17 26.38
N LEU A 124 -2.06 6.72 25.31
CA LEU A 124 -0.94 7.64 25.36
C LEU A 124 -1.46 9.09 25.28
N TYR A 125 -1.13 9.91 26.27
CA TYR A 125 -1.36 11.35 26.23
C TYR A 125 -0.07 12.10 26.61
N ASP A 126 0.06 13.35 26.16
CA ASP A 126 1.12 14.25 26.62
C ASP A 126 0.57 15.69 26.58
N ASP A 127 0.81 16.41 27.67
CA ASP A 127 0.26 17.74 27.98
C ASP A 127 0.97 18.88 27.23
N VAL A 128 2.24 18.69 26.87
CA VAL A 128 3.10 19.74 26.28
C VAL A 128 2.97 19.77 24.76
N GLY A 129 2.72 18.61 24.15
CA GLY A 129 2.65 18.49 22.69
C GLY A 129 4.03 18.49 22.04
N ASN A 130 4.07 18.14 20.75
CA ASN A 130 5.29 18.06 19.93
C ASN A 130 6.41 17.14 20.48
N GLN A 131 6.10 16.20 21.38
CA GLN A 131 7.08 15.26 21.95
C GLN A 131 7.32 14.01 21.07
N GLY A 132 6.80 13.99 19.83
CA GLY A 132 6.94 12.83 18.94
C GLY A 132 5.84 11.77 19.06
N LYS A 133 4.64 12.13 19.55
CA LYS A 133 3.46 11.24 19.52
C LYS A 133 3.03 10.89 18.09
N THR A 134 2.95 11.90 17.22
CA THR A 134 2.63 11.72 15.80
C THR A 134 3.68 10.85 15.11
N PHE A 135 4.96 11.06 15.43
CA PHE A 135 6.05 10.23 14.93
C PHE A 135 5.89 8.75 15.34
N LEU A 136 5.57 8.49 16.62
CA LEU A 136 5.32 7.14 17.10
C LEU A 136 4.13 6.48 16.39
N ALA A 137 3.06 7.23 16.13
CA ALA A 137 1.90 6.72 15.38
C ALA A 137 2.27 6.33 13.94
N GLN A 138 3.01 7.18 13.24
CA GLN A 138 3.52 6.90 11.89
C GLN A 138 4.48 5.68 11.88
N TYR A 139 5.34 5.57 12.88
CA TYR A 139 6.22 4.41 13.06
C TYR A 139 5.44 3.10 13.24
N LEU A 140 4.40 3.11 14.07
CA LEU A 140 3.54 1.95 14.26
C LEU A 140 2.77 1.60 12.98
N ALA A 141 2.34 2.59 12.20
CA ALA A 141 1.71 2.36 10.89
C ALA A 141 2.66 1.62 9.95
N ALA A 142 3.90 2.10 9.83
CA ALA A 142 4.91 1.54 8.94
C ALA A 142 5.39 0.13 9.35
N HIS A 143 5.47 -0.16 10.66
CA HIS A 143 6.10 -1.39 11.15
C HIS A 143 5.16 -2.43 11.76
N LYS A 144 3.94 -2.05 12.18
CA LYS A 144 3.04 -2.91 12.97
C LYS A 144 1.63 -3.07 12.37
N ASN A 145 1.46 -2.78 11.08
CA ASN A 145 0.17 -2.87 10.38
C ASN A 145 -0.94 -2.11 11.12
N CYS A 146 -0.61 -0.89 11.57
CA CYS A 146 -1.50 -0.04 12.35
C CYS A 146 -2.21 0.95 11.43
N LEU A 147 -3.50 1.19 11.69
CA LEU A 147 -4.27 2.25 11.03
C LEU A 147 -4.17 3.54 11.83
N VAL A 148 -3.63 4.59 11.22
CA VAL A 148 -3.60 5.93 11.82
C VAL A 148 -4.85 6.66 11.40
N LEU A 149 -5.71 6.92 12.38
CA LEU A 149 -6.93 7.68 12.19
C LEU A 149 -6.67 9.13 12.62
N GLU A 150 -6.56 10.02 11.64
CA GLU A 150 -6.71 11.46 11.91
C GLU A 150 -8.20 11.77 12.14
N ASN A 151 -8.55 12.96 12.63
CA ASN A 151 -9.94 13.35 12.93
C ASN A 151 -10.86 13.28 11.69
N GLY A 152 -11.25 12.07 11.29
CA GLY A 152 -12.20 11.76 10.24
C GLY A 152 -13.61 11.94 10.77
N GLY A 153 -14.51 12.41 9.92
CA GLY A 153 -15.92 12.48 10.28
C GLY A 153 -16.40 11.10 10.71
N LYS A 154 -17.28 11.02 11.72
CA LYS A 154 -17.84 9.75 12.23
C LYS A 154 -18.45 8.83 11.15
N LYS A 155 -18.67 9.34 9.94
CA LYS A 155 -19.20 8.62 8.78
C LYS A 155 -18.15 7.74 8.08
N ASP A 156 -16.87 8.08 8.17
CA ASP A 156 -15.80 7.39 7.43
C ASP A 156 -15.27 6.16 8.20
N LEU A 157 -15.35 6.19 9.54
CA LEU A 157 -14.91 5.08 10.42
C LEU A 157 -15.74 3.79 10.29
N ALA A 158 -16.93 3.85 9.68
CA ALA A 158 -17.82 2.70 9.58
C ALA A 158 -17.60 1.84 8.32
N PHE A 159 -16.84 2.34 7.34
CA PHE A 159 -16.66 1.67 6.04
C PHE A 159 -15.32 0.94 5.88
N ASP A 160 -14.36 1.15 6.80
CA ASP A 160 -12.99 0.61 6.71
C ASP A 160 -12.71 -0.61 7.62
N ILE A 161 -13.75 -1.37 8.02
CA ILE A 161 -13.62 -2.64 8.77
C ILE A 161 -14.27 -3.80 8.01
#